data_AF-A0A512IHY0-F1
#
_entry.id   AF-A0A512IHY0-F1
#
_cell.length_a   1.000
_cell.length_b   1.000
_cell.length_c   1.000
_cell.angle_alpha   90.00
_cell.angle_beta   90.00
_cell.angle_gamma   90.00
#
_symmetry.space_group_name_H-M   'P 1'
#
loop_
_entity.id
_entity.type
_entity.pdbx_description
1 polymer ?
#
loop_
_entity_poly.entity_id
_entity_poly.type
_entity_poly.pdbx_seq_one_letter_code
_entity_poly.pdbx_strand_id
1 'polypeptide(L)'
;MTASTPDLFAVELRPHTPAEWIATYYPLIKTTAGSRVDITTVLHQHRLPGPPPNHGTARWLEARAADPDAPCYADYPTWKTELAAGYAASVTAYHTENTQQPSRHLTSHTALGTAVILPGQLPEWINNDTVSTEDENT
;
A
#
# COMPACT_ATOMS: atom_id res chain seq x y z
N MET A 1 14.38 4.84 26.42
CA MET A 1 13.00 4.57 25.97
C MET A 1 13.04 4.58 24.46
N THR A 2 12.98 3.42 23.81
CA THR A 2 12.82 3.37 22.35
C THR A 2 11.38 3.74 22.07
N ALA A 3 11.14 4.94 21.54
CA ALA A 3 9.85 5.28 20.98
C ALA A 3 9.56 4.23 19.91
N SER A 4 8.59 3.35 20.17
CA SER A 4 8.05 2.46 19.15
C SER A 4 7.62 3.36 18.01
N THR A 5 8.38 3.35 16.93
CA THR A 5 8.00 4.11 15.74
C THR A 5 6.66 3.50 15.34
N PRO A 6 5.58 4.29 15.18
CA PRO A 6 4.32 3.72 14.71
C PRO A 6 4.62 2.92 13.43
N ASP A 7 4.13 1.68 13.38
CA ASP A 7 4.34 0.81 12.22
C ASP A 7 3.82 1.54 10.98
N LEU A 8 4.70 1.76 10.02
CA LEU A 8 4.39 2.52 8.82
C LEU A 8 4.06 1.52 7.71
N PHE A 9 2.91 1.69 7.07
CA PHE A 9 2.48 0.82 5.99
C PHE A 9 2.26 1.61 4.71
N ALA A 10 2.58 0.99 3.59
CA ALA A 10 2.19 1.49 2.29
C ALA A 10 0.80 0.95 1.96
N VAL A 11 -0.09 1.82 1.51
CA VAL A 11 -1.42 1.42 1.06
C VAL A 11 -1.54 1.72 -0.43
N GLU A 12 -1.81 0.68 -1.20
CA GLU A 12 -2.22 0.80 -2.59
C GLU A 12 -3.75 0.85 -2.67
N LEU A 13 -4.26 1.96 -3.17
CA LEU A 13 -5.68 2.14 -3.50
C LEU A 13 -5.87 1.86 -4.98
N ARG A 14 -6.64 0.83 -5.30
CA ARG A 14 -6.92 0.45 -6.68
C ARG A 14 -8.43 0.35 -6.96
N PRO A 15 -8.90 0.77 -8.14
CA PRO A 15 -10.27 0.51 -8.54
C PRO A 15 -10.48 -0.99 -8.66
N HIS A 16 -11.61 -1.50 -8.14
CA HIS A 16 -11.99 -2.90 -8.25
C HIS A 16 -13.23 -3.08 -9.12
N THR A 17 -14.25 -2.26 -8.86
CA THR A 17 -15.48 -2.17 -9.66
C THR A 17 -15.86 -0.70 -9.81
N PRO A 18 -16.85 -0.35 -10.66
CA PRO A 18 -17.33 1.03 -10.75
C PRO A 18 -17.83 1.62 -9.42
N ALA A 19 -18.15 0.76 -8.44
CA ALA A 19 -18.70 1.15 -7.13
C ALA A 19 -17.76 0.83 -5.96
N GLU A 20 -16.59 0.22 -6.18
CA GLU A 20 -15.71 -0.25 -5.11
C GLU A 20 -14.24 -0.04 -5.44
N TRP A 21 -13.48 0.29 -4.40
CA TRP A 21 -12.02 0.31 -4.40
C TRP A 21 -11.48 -0.72 -3.43
N ILE A 22 -10.23 -1.14 -3.64
CA ILE A 22 -9.50 -1.98 -2.70
C ILE A 22 -8.32 -1.18 -2.16
N ALA A 23 -8.21 -1.11 -0.84
CA ALA A 23 -7.00 -0.72 -0.13
C ALA A 23 -6.20 -1.98 0.20
N THR A 24 -4.99 -2.11 -0.35
CA THR A 24 -4.06 -3.20 -0.03
C THR A 24 -2.92 -2.64 0.81
N TYR A 25 -2.67 -3.25 1.96
CA TYR A 25 -1.66 -2.80 2.92
C TYR A 25 -0.42 -3.69 2.83
N TYR A 26 0.73 -3.04 2.72
CA TYR A 26 2.04 -3.67 2.60
C TYR A 26 2.99 -3.14 3.69
N PRO A 27 3.96 -3.94 4.15
CA PRO A 27 4.98 -3.47 5.05
C PRO A 27 5.86 -2.42 4.34
N LEU A 28 6.13 -1.31 5.03
CA LEU A 28 7.08 -0.30 4.58
C LEU A 28 8.39 -0.46 5.35
N ILE A 29 9.44 -0.82 4.63
CA ILE A 29 10.78 -1.05 5.17
C ILE A 29 11.56 0.27 5.06
N LYS A 30 11.92 0.85 6.21
CA LYS A 30 12.84 2.00 6.25
C LYS A 30 14.27 1.52 6.04
N THR A 31 14.92 2.07 5.02
CA THR A 31 16.33 1.84 4.71
C THR A 31 17.12 3.14 4.83
N THR A 32 18.44 3.07 4.86
CA THR A 32 19.32 4.26 4.84
C THR A 32 19.18 5.10 3.57
N ALA A 33 18.65 4.51 2.49
CA ALA A 33 18.41 5.18 1.20
C ALA A 33 16.97 5.71 1.04
N GLY A 34 16.10 5.53 2.05
CA GLY A 34 14.69 5.91 2.00
C GLY A 34 13.76 4.76 2.36
N SER A 35 12.47 4.92 2.06
CA SER A 35 11.45 3.89 2.32
C SER A 35 11.29 2.96 1.12
N ARG A 36 11.14 1.66 1.38
CA ARG A 36 10.85 0.65 0.36
C ARG A 36 9.58 -0.11 0.73
N VAL A 37 8.68 -0.27 -0.23
CA VAL A 37 7.50 -1.14 -0.09
C VAL A 37 7.89 -2.55 -0.47
N ASP A 38 7.51 -3.54 0.34
CA ASP A 38 7.52 -4.94 -0.08
C ASP A 38 6.12 -5.38 -0.52
N ILE A 39 5.85 -5.25 -1.83
CA ILE A 39 4.56 -5.60 -2.44
C ILE A 39 4.28 -7.11 -2.47
N THR A 40 5.28 -7.94 -2.14
CA THR A 40 5.09 -9.40 -2.10
C THR A 40 4.39 -9.86 -0.84
N THR A 41 4.37 -9.01 0.20
CA THR A 41 3.77 -9.31 1.50
C THR A 41 2.52 -8.47 1.70
N VAL A 42 1.35 -9.06 1.42
CA VAL A 42 0.05 -8.41 1.67
C VAL A 42 -0.37 -8.65 3.12
N LEU A 43 -0.40 -7.58 3.92
CA LEU A 43 -0.83 -7.65 5.32
C LEU A 43 -2.35 -7.69 5.46
N HIS A 44 -3.04 -6.88 4.66
CA HIS A 44 -4.49 -6.78 4.68
C HIS A 44 -5.04 -6.24 3.37
N GLN A 45 -6.27 -6.61 3.04
CA GLN A 45 -7.05 -6.00 1.98
C GLN A 45 -8.41 -5.58 2.52
N HIS A 46 -8.77 -4.34 2.23
CA HIS A 46 -10.03 -3.77 2.67
C HIS A 46 -10.80 -3.17 1.50
N ARG A 47 -12.11 -3.40 1.45
CA ARG A 47 -12.97 -2.80 0.43
C ARG A 47 -13.41 -1.41 0.87
N LEU A 48 -13.34 -0.47 -0.05
CA LEU A 48 -13.74 0.92 0.16
C LEU A 48 -14.99 1.20 -0.67
N PRO A 49 -16.03 1.81 -0.07
CA PRO A 49 -17.24 2.16 -0.78
C PRO A 49 -16.99 3.28 -1.81
N GLY A 50 -17.66 3.20 -2.95
CA GLY A 50 -17.65 4.26 -3.98
C GLY A 50 -18.65 5.39 -3.72
N PRO A 51 -18.53 6.51 -4.46
CA PRO A 51 -17.56 6.76 -5.52
C PRO A 51 -16.25 7.36 -4.98
N PRO A 52 -15.10 7.06 -5.60
CA PRO A 52 -13.80 7.58 -5.21
C PRO A 52 -13.64 9.09 -5.44
N PRO A 53 -12.63 9.74 -4.84
CA PRO A 53 -12.08 10.97 -5.39
C PRO A 53 -11.43 10.67 -6.75
N ASN A 54 -12.20 10.87 -7.83
CA ASN A 54 -11.86 10.65 -9.25
C ASN A 54 -11.68 9.17 -9.67
N HIS A 55 -12.31 8.79 -10.78
CA HIS A 55 -12.14 7.50 -11.48
C HIS A 55 -10.75 7.43 -12.16
N GLY A 56 -9.69 7.43 -11.36
CA GLY A 56 -8.30 7.46 -11.82
C GLY A 56 -7.58 6.12 -11.66
N THR A 57 -6.29 6.16 -11.97
CA THR A 57 -5.34 5.06 -11.76
C THR A 57 -5.17 4.72 -10.28
N ALA A 58 -4.49 3.60 -10.00
CA ALA A 58 -4.08 3.24 -8.64
C ALA A 58 -3.28 4.37 -7.98
N ARG A 59 -3.44 4.52 -6.67
CA ARG A 59 -2.80 5.56 -5.85
C ARG A 59 -2.11 4.93 -4.65
N TRP A 60 -1.06 5.58 -4.19
CA TRP A 60 -0.32 5.16 -3.01
C TRP A 60 -0.49 6.18 -1.88
N LEU A 61 -0.63 5.71 -0.65
CA LEU A 61 -0.49 6.54 0.54
C LEU A 61 0.31 5.81 1.64
N GLU A 62 0.81 6.57 2.60
CA GLU A 62 1.42 6.05 3.80
C GLU A 62 0.41 6.07 4.95
N ALA A 63 0.05 4.90 5.48
CA ALA A 63 -0.80 4.77 6.65
C ALA A 63 0.05 4.61 7.92
N ARG A 64 -0.27 5.41 8.94
CA ARG A 64 0.54 5.53 10.16
C ARG A 64 -0.26 5.52 11.47
N ALA A 65 -1.59 5.41 11.39
CA ALA A 65 -2.45 5.57 12.55
C ALA A 65 -3.77 4.81 12.38
N ALA A 66 -4.27 4.26 13.49
CA ALA A 66 -5.62 3.71 13.57
C ALA A 66 -6.68 4.81 13.82
N ASP A 67 -6.27 6.07 13.80
CA ASP A 67 -7.14 7.23 14.00
C ASP A 67 -7.62 7.75 12.63
N PRO A 68 -8.94 7.78 12.34
CA PRO A 68 -9.47 8.28 11.08
C PRO A 68 -9.20 9.77 10.86
N ASP A 69 -9.00 10.55 11.91
CA ASP A 69 -8.69 11.99 11.80
C ASP A 69 -7.20 12.27 11.63
N ALA A 70 -6.37 11.23 11.52
CA ALA A 70 -4.95 11.37 11.27
C ALA A 70 -4.69 12.11 9.94
N PRO A 71 -3.71 13.03 9.90
CA PRO A 71 -3.42 13.83 8.70
C PRO A 71 -3.08 13.01 7.45
N CYS A 72 -2.64 11.75 7.57
CA CYS A 72 -2.34 10.87 6.44
C CYS A 72 -3.58 10.48 5.61
N TYR A 73 -4.78 10.68 6.15
CA TYR A 73 -6.05 10.38 5.48
C TYR A 73 -6.79 11.64 5.00
N ALA A 74 -6.16 12.82 5.11
CA ALA A 74 -6.80 14.10 4.78
C ALA A 74 -7.29 14.16 3.32
N ASP A 75 -6.53 13.58 2.38
CA ASP A 75 -6.88 13.52 0.96
C ASP A 75 -7.97 12.49 0.63
N TYR A 76 -8.39 11.67 1.60
CA TYR A 76 -9.36 10.59 1.42
C TYR A 76 -10.52 10.69 2.43
N PRO A 77 -11.24 11.83 2.49
CA PRO A 77 -12.21 12.12 3.55
C PRO A 77 -13.36 11.09 3.63
N THR A 78 -13.74 10.50 2.50
CA THR A 78 -14.79 9.47 2.43
C THR A 78 -14.34 8.08 2.86
N TRP A 79 -13.03 7.85 3.01
CA TRP A 79 -12.44 6.55 3.31
C TRP A 79 -11.64 6.54 4.61
N LYS A 80 -11.63 7.64 5.37
CA LYS A 80 -10.84 7.78 6.60
C LYS A 80 -11.06 6.63 7.59
N THR A 81 -12.31 6.29 7.84
CA THR A 81 -12.70 5.24 8.79
C THR A 81 -12.21 3.87 8.34
N GLU A 82 -12.42 3.55 7.06
CA GLU A 82 -12.05 2.30 6.44
C GLU A 82 -10.53 2.16 6.33
N LEU A 83 -9.81 3.26 6.06
CA LEU A 83 -8.35 3.28 5.99
C LEU A 83 -7.71 3.12 7.37
N ALA A 84 -8.28 3.76 8.40
CA ALA A 84 -7.85 3.60 9.77
C ALA A 84 -8.12 2.17 10.30
N ALA A 85 -9.28 1.59 9.96
CA ALA A 85 -9.61 0.21 10.31
C ALA A 85 -8.68 -0.80 9.61
N GLY A 86 -8.42 -0.61 8.31
CA GLY A 86 -7.49 -1.44 7.56
C GLY A 86 -6.04 -1.36 8.08
N TYR A 87 -5.62 -0.17 8.52
CA TYR A 87 -4.34 0.00 9.23
C TYR A 87 -4.30 -0.82 10.52
N ALA A 88 -5.33 -0.73 11.38
CA ALA A 88 -5.37 -1.47 12.65
C ALA A 88 -5.32 -3.00 12.43
N ALA A 89 -6.02 -3.49 11.40
CA ALA A 89 -5.95 -4.89 10.99
C ALA A 89 -4.54 -5.29 10.52
N SER A 90 -3.88 -4.41 9.76
CA SER A 90 -2.53 -4.63 9.26
C SER A 90 -1.47 -4.65 10.36
N VAL A 91 -1.59 -3.80 11.38
CA VAL A 91 -0.75 -3.86 12.60
C VAL A 91 -0.86 -5.25 13.24
N THR A 92 -2.10 -5.74 13.39
CA THR A 92 -2.36 -7.04 14.01
C THR A 92 -1.76 -8.18 13.20
N ALA A 93 -1.91 -8.17 11.87
CA ALA A 93 -1.30 -9.17 10.99
C ALA A 93 0.23 -9.13 11.07
N TYR A 94 0.82 -7.93 10.93
CA TYR A 94 2.27 -7.72 10.97
C TYR A 94 2.88 -8.20 12.29
N HIS A 95 2.27 -7.87 13.43
CA HIS A 95 2.75 -8.32 14.73
C HIS A 95 2.56 -9.82 14.92
N THR A 96 1.45 -10.39 14.45
CA THR A 96 1.21 -11.85 14.54
C THR A 96 2.28 -12.64 13.80
N GLU A 97 2.61 -12.24 12.56
CA GLU A 97 3.65 -12.86 11.76
C GLU A 97 5.03 -12.70 12.39
N ASN A 98 5.34 -11.52 12.95
CA ASN A 98 6.64 -11.25 13.56
C ASN A 98 6.82 -11.92 14.94
N THR A 99 5.72 -12.16 15.68
CA THR A 99 5.76 -12.83 17.00
C THR A 99 5.81 -14.36 16.85
N GLN A 100 5.28 -14.92 15.76
CA GLN A 100 5.36 -16.37 15.47
C GLN A 100 6.72 -16.80 14.90
N GLN A 101 7.64 -15.87 14.65
CA GLN A 101 8.88 -16.15 13.94
C GLN A 101 10.13 -15.87 14.80
N PRO A 102 10.49 -16.74 15.76
CA PRO A 102 11.86 -16.76 16.24
C PRO A 102 12.70 -17.39 15.12
N SER A 103 13.45 -16.58 14.37
CA SER A 103 14.40 -17.01 13.32
C SER A 103 13.79 -17.31 11.95
N ARG A 104 13.45 -16.28 11.18
CA ARG A 104 13.65 -16.36 9.73
C ARG A 104 14.63 -15.27 9.34
N HIS A 105 15.87 -15.70 9.17
CA HIS A 105 16.87 -14.96 8.44
C HIS A 105 16.26 -14.44 7.14
N LEU A 106 16.48 -13.15 6.90
CA LEU A 106 16.22 -12.44 5.66
C LEU A 106 16.97 -13.17 4.52
N THR A 107 16.37 -14.19 3.92
CA THR A 107 16.91 -14.80 2.70
C THR A 107 16.56 -13.88 1.55
N SER A 108 17.60 -13.21 1.03
CA SER A 108 17.59 -12.39 -0.16
C SER A 108 16.85 -13.07 -1.31
N HIS A 109 15.59 -12.69 -1.53
CA HIS A 109 14.90 -12.97 -2.78
C HIS A 109 15.22 -11.83 -3.76
N THR A 110 16.26 -12.04 -4.55
CA THR A 110 16.44 -11.37 -5.83
C THR A 110 15.28 -11.77 -6.74
N ALA A 111 14.28 -10.90 -6.87
CA ALA A 111 13.23 -11.03 -7.87
C ALA A 111 12.95 -9.65 -8.47
N LEU A 112 13.05 -9.57 -9.80
CA LEU A 112 12.62 -8.43 -10.60
C LEU A 112 11.20 -8.01 -10.18
N GLY A 113 11.01 -6.72 -9.94
CA GLY A 113 9.75 -6.15 -9.41
C GLY A 113 9.95 -5.16 -8.26
N THR A 114 11.18 -4.69 -8.03
CA THR A 114 11.48 -3.69 -7.01
C THR A 114 11.18 -2.29 -7.54
N ALA A 115 10.02 -1.72 -7.21
CA ALA A 115 9.78 -0.30 -7.40
C ALA A 115 10.41 0.49 -6.24
N VAL A 116 11.51 1.20 -6.52
CA VAL A 116 12.13 2.14 -5.57
C VAL A 116 11.40 3.47 -5.72
N ILE A 117 10.60 3.84 -4.72
CA ILE A 117 9.96 5.18 -4.70
C ILE A 117 10.80 6.09 -3.82
N LEU A 118 11.48 7.06 -4.44
CA LEU A 118 12.29 8.06 -3.74
C LEU A 118 11.39 9.16 -3.15
N PRO A 119 11.74 9.71 -1.97
CA PRO A 119 10.98 10.77 -1.34
C PRO A 119 11.06 12.07 -2.17
N GLY A 120 9.91 12.55 -2.67
CA GLY A 120 9.81 13.79 -3.46
C GLY A 120 9.31 13.65 -4.91
N GLN A 121 8.95 12.45 -5.37
CA GLN A 121 8.49 12.20 -6.75
C GLN A 121 7.01 11.77 -6.85
N LEU A 122 6.12 12.54 -6.23
CA LEU A 122 4.69 12.55 -6.56
C LEU A 122 4.46 13.87 -7.34
N PRO A 123 4.56 13.92 -8.68
CA PRO A 123 3.58 13.32 -9.62
C PRO A 123 4.14 12.86 -11.02
N GLU A 124 3.26 12.27 -11.84
CA GLU A 124 3.35 12.07 -13.31
C GLU A 124 4.07 10.86 -13.94
N TRP A 125 4.05 9.64 -13.38
CA TRP A 125 4.52 8.46 -14.14
C TRP A 125 3.55 7.29 -14.18
N ILE A 126 2.50 7.44 -14.98
CA ILE A 126 1.99 6.29 -15.74
C ILE A 126 1.53 6.87 -17.07
N ASN A 127 2.33 6.64 -18.11
CA ASN A 127 1.86 6.37 -19.47
C ASN A 127 3.10 6.19 -20.36
N ASN A 128 3.50 4.94 -20.59
CA ASN A 128 3.59 4.45 -21.97
C ASN A 128 3.75 2.92 -22.00
N ASP A 129 2.66 2.19 -21.76
CA ASP A 129 2.49 0.88 -22.37
C ASP A 129 1.35 1.01 -23.37
N THR A 130 1.71 1.50 -24.56
CA THR A 130 0.90 1.26 -25.76
C THR A 130 0.98 -0.24 -26.03
N VAL A 131 0.00 -0.98 -25.51
CA VAL A 131 -0.34 -2.30 -26.01
C VAL A 131 -0.60 -2.17 -27.52
N SER A 132 0.25 -2.78 -28.33
CA SER A 132 -0.13 -3.04 -29.73
C SER A 132 -1.05 -4.23 -29.71
N THR A 133 -2.31 -3.92 -30.02
CA THR A 133 -3.47 -4.77 -30.19
C THR A 133 -3.17 -6.01 -31.03
N GLU A 134 -3.68 -7.13 -30.50
CA GLU A 134 -4.35 -8.25 -31.19
C GLU A 134 -4.25 -8.25 -32.73
N ASP A 135 -3.76 -9.34 -33.31
CA ASP A 135 -4.31 -9.80 -34.58
C ASP A 135 -4.73 -11.26 -34.47
N GLU A 136 -6.03 -11.40 -34.62
CA GLU A 136 -6.89 -12.55 -34.57
C GLU A 136 -6.85 -13.24 -35.95
N ASN A 137 -6.72 -14.58 -35.93
CA ASN A 137 -7.38 -15.51 -36.86
C ASN A 137 -6.94 -15.57 -38.34
N THR A 138 -6.45 -16.75 -38.73
CA THR A 138 -7.05 -17.56 -39.82
C THR A 138 -6.68 -19.02 -39.61
#